data_AF-A0A9Q3DAM8-F1
#
_entry.id   AF-A0A9Q3DAM8-F1
#
_cell.length_a   1.000
_cell.length_b   1.000
_cell.length_c   1.000
_cell.angle_alpha   90.00
_cell.angle_beta   90.00
_cell.angle_gamma   90.00
#
_symmetry.space_group_name_H-M   'P 1'
#
loop_
_entity.id
_entity.type
_entity.pdbx_description
1 polymer ?
#
loop_
_entity_poly.entity_id
_entity_poly.type
_entity_poly.pdbx_seq_one_letter_code
_entity_poly.pdbx_strand_id
1 'polypeptide(L)'
;MNKNCHILCQLLLKGCKEPSLYSKLDEVWKKAYDEGRFHLLDGILYNRTKQKCVISLTDGTLRNTMLNKFHDNVVFGHLSEGRMLERVNTCFWWPNWRKDVAEYCQTCDRCQKLNRATGKKFKMMIKIQEPKSPWEIVHMDWVTDLPPGGDGSFNAFLVLVDRYRKTTMFLPCNKDDTDLETAIMIWNRVIIHIGLLENIISDGDPQLT
;
A
#
# COMPACT_ATOMS: atom_id res chain seq x y z
N MET A 1 18.29 -28.84 18.56
CA MET A 1 17.76 -28.02 19.68
C MET A 1 18.67 -26.81 19.87
N ASN A 2 18.13 -25.59 19.83
CA ASN A 2 18.93 -24.36 19.96
C ASN A 2 19.62 -24.30 21.33
N LYS A 3 20.91 -23.98 21.36
CA LYS A 3 21.76 -23.85 22.56
C LYS A 3 21.09 -23.04 23.67
N ASN A 4 20.50 -21.89 23.35
CA ASN A 4 19.87 -21.02 24.35
C ASN A 4 18.64 -21.64 25.00
N CYS A 5 17.84 -22.41 24.25
CA CYS A 5 16.66 -23.10 24.79
C CYS A 5 17.06 -24.15 25.80
N HIS A 6 18.05 -24.98 25.45
CA HIS A 6 18.55 -26.01 26.34
C HIS A 6 19.10 -25.40 27.64
N ILE A 7 19.87 -24.32 27.53
CA ILE A 7 20.39 -23.59 28.69
C ILE A 7 19.24 -23.02 29.54
N LEU A 8 18.23 -22.39 28.94
CA LEU A 8 17.09 -21.83 29.67
C LEU A 8 16.27 -22.91 30.35
N CYS A 9 16.00 -24.04 29.69
CA CYS A 9 15.30 -25.16 30.31
C CYS A 9 16.09 -25.70 31.51
N GLN A 10 17.42 -25.83 31.40
CA GLN A 10 18.26 -26.26 32.52
C GLN A 10 18.25 -25.26 33.68
N LEU A 11 18.38 -23.96 33.39
CA LEU A 11 18.34 -22.91 34.40
C LEU A 11 16.98 -22.88 35.14
N LEU A 12 15.88 -23.01 34.39
CA LEU A 12 14.53 -22.99 34.95
C LEU A 12 14.19 -24.28 35.72
N LEU A 13 14.64 -25.45 35.27
CA LEU A 13 14.44 -26.72 35.98
C LEU A 13 15.24 -26.82 37.28
N LYS A 14 16.48 -26.30 37.29
CA LYS A 14 17.35 -26.37 38.47
C LYS A 14 16.99 -25.34 39.54
N GLY A 15 16.16 -24.33 39.23
CA GLY A 15 15.78 -23.26 40.17
C GLY A 15 16.94 -22.36 40.64
N CYS A 16 18.17 -22.61 40.17
CA CYS A 16 19.39 -21.93 40.57
C CYS A 16 19.97 -21.14 39.40
N LYS A 17 20.38 -19.88 39.65
CA LYS A 17 21.17 -19.08 38.70
C LYS A 17 22.60 -19.62 38.60
N GLU A 18 22.77 -20.76 37.92
CA GLU A 18 24.08 -21.36 37.70
C GLU A 18 24.93 -20.43 36.79
N PRO A 19 25.98 -19.75 37.31
CA PRO A 19 26.67 -18.69 36.55
C PRO A 19 27.38 -19.20 35.29
N SER A 20 27.81 -20.46 35.32
CA SER A 20 28.47 -21.18 34.23
C SER A 20 27.55 -21.42 33.01
N LEU A 21 26.24 -21.61 33.25
CA LEU A 21 25.23 -21.80 32.22
C LEU A 21 24.71 -20.46 31.71
N TYR A 22 24.42 -19.53 32.63
CA TYR A 22 23.94 -18.19 32.29
C TYR A 22 24.92 -17.45 31.37
N SER A 23 26.23 -17.54 31.61
CA SER A 23 27.25 -16.89 30.78
C SER A 23 27.21 -17.31 29.30
N LYS A 24 26.73 -18.53 29.01
CA LYS A 24 26.65 -19.10 27.66
C LYS A 24 25.43 -18.64 26.86
N LEU A 25 24.47 -17.94 27.48
CA LEU A 25 23.32 -17.34 26.80
C LEU A 25 23.75 -16.13 25.96
N ASP A 26 23.13 -15.94 24.81
CA ASP A 26 23.30 -14.71 24.04
C ASP A 26 22.61 -13.53 24.76
N GLU A 27 23.10 -12.31 24.56
CA GLU A 27 22.67 -11.14 25.32
C GLU A 27 21.16 -10.88 25.30
N VAL A 28 20.51 -11.09 24.15
CA VAL A 28 19.06 -10.88 24.01
C VAL A 28 18.27 -11.83 24.92
N TRP A 29 18.76 -13.05 25.10
CA TRP A 29 18.15 -14.05 25.99
C TRP A 29 18.47 -13.76 27.46
N LYS A 30 19.70 -13.33 27.76
CA LYS A 30 20.11 -12.91 29.11
C LYS A 30 19.19 -11.81 29.64
N LYS A 31 19.06 -10.71 28.89
CA LYS A 31 18.20 -9.58 29.25
C LYS A 31 16.75 -10.02 29.51
N ALA A 32 16.21 -10.87 28.65
CA ALA A 32 14.84 -11.38 28.80
C ALA A 32 14.68 -12.31 30.01
N TYR A 33 15.71 -13.11 30.32
CA TYR A 33 15.74 -13.98 31.49
C TYR A 33 15.85 -13.20 32.80
N ASP A 34 16.70 -12.18 32.85
CA ASP A 34 16.86 -11.33 34.05
C ASP A 34 15.61 -10.52 34.38
N GLU A 35 14.83 -10.16 33.36
CA GLU A 35 13.50 -9.55 33.50
C GLU A 35 12.42 -10.55 33.95
N GLY A 36 12.76 -11.83 34.19
CA GLY A 36 11.83 -12.86 34.64
C GLY A 36 10.78 -13.26 33.60
N ARG A 37 11.07 -13.06 32.30
CA ARG A 37 10.07 -13.32 31.25
C ARG A 37 9.88 -14.79 30.94
N PHE A 38 10.84 -15.68 31.23
CA PHE A 38 10.76 -17.07 30.80
C PHE A 38 10.17 -17.99 31.86
N HIS A 39 9.28 -18.87 31.41
CA HIS A 39 8.64 -19.90 32.24
C HIS A 39 8.68 -21.22 31.49
N LEU A 40 8.98 -22.31 32.19
CA LEU A 40 8.98 -23.66 31.62
C LEU A 40 7.75 -24.40 32.16
N LEU A 41 6.90 -24.88 31.27
CA LEU A 41 5.71 -25.67 31.61
C LEU A 41 5.59 -26.83 30.63
N ASP A 42 5.50 -28.05 31.14
CA ASP A 42 5.39 -29.29 30.34
C ASP A 42 6.48 -29.42 29.25
N GLY A 43 7.70 -28.96 29.54
CA GLY A 43 8.81 -28.96 28.59
C GLY A 43 8.73 -27.87 27.51
N ILE A 44 7.72 -26.99 27.55
CA ILE A 44 7.53 -25.87 26.63
C ILE A 44 7.98 -24.57 27.29
N LEU A 45 8.81 -23.81 26.58
CA LEU A 45 9.32 -22.52 27.03
C LEU A 45 8.36 -21.39 26.64
N TYR A 46 7.83 -20.68 27.62
CA TYR A 46 6.95 -19.53 27.45
C TYR A 46 7.69 -18.22 27.72
N ASN A 47 7.38 -17.18 26.95
CA ASN A 47 7.76 -15.79 27.20
C ASN A 47 6.53 -15.02 27.69
N ARG A 48 6.59 -14.54 28.93
CA ARG A 48 5.55 -13.78 29.60
C ARG A 48 5.96 -12.32 29.73
N THR A 49 5.08 -11.43 29.34
CA THR A 49 5.12 -10.00 29.63
C THR A 49 3.90 -9.62 30.47
N LYS A 50 3.78 -8.35 30.87
CA LYS A 50 2.61 -7.86 31.62
C LYS A 50 1.27 -8.09 30.89
N GLN A 51 1.29 -8.17 29.56
CA GLN A 51 0.08 -8.22 28.72
C GLN A 51 -0.13 -9.57 28.03
N LYS A 52 0.90 -10.40 27.87
CA LYS A 52 0.82 -11.62 27.07
C LYS A 52 1.71 -12.73 27.60
N CYS A 53 1.30 -13.97 27.32
CA CYS A 53 2.11 -15.18 27.52
C CYS A 53 2.10 -15.96 26.22
N VAL A 54 3.27 -16.13 25.59
CA VAL A 54 3.40 -16.72 24.25
C VAL A 54 4.52 -17.75 24.21
N ILE A 55 4.49 -18.67 23.24
CA ILE A 55 5.50 -19.73 23.13
C ILE A 55 6.81 -19.16 22.57
N SER A 56 7.94 -19.51 23.18
CA SER A 56 9.26 -19.10 22.72
C SER A 56 9.77 -20.05 21.64
N LEU A 57 9.88 -19.59 20.39
CA LEU A 57 10.41 -20.40 19.29
C LEU A 57 11.92 -20.23 19.18
N THR A 58 12.65 -21.26 19.57
CA THR A 58 14.12 -21.20 19.55
C THR A 58 14.73 -21.85 18.31
N ASP A 59 14.02 -22.80 17.69
CA ASP A 59 14.49 -23.51 16.51
C ASP A 59 14.16 -22.72 15.24
N GLY A 60 15.17 -22.43 14.42
CA GLY A 60 15.00 -21.73 13.15
C GLY A 60 14.12 -22.49 12.16
N THR A 61 14.20 -23.83 12.16
CA THR A 61 13.35 -24.66 11.30
C THR A 61 11.88 -24.49 11.69
N LEU A 62 11.57 -24.57 12.99
CA LEU A 62 10.23 -24.39 13.52
C LEU A 62 9.68 -22.97 13.27
N ARG A 63 10.53 -21.93 13.38
CA ARG A 63 10.15 -20.55 13.03
C ARG A 63 9.70 -20.48 11.58
N ASN A 64 10.52 -20.98 10.65
CA ASN A 64 10.16 -20.99 9.22
C ASN A 64 8.91 -21.80 8.94
N THR A 65 8.73 -22.96 9.60
CA THR A 65 7.48 -23.74 9.48
C THR A 65 6.26 -22.95 9.94
N MET A 66 6.36 -22.20 11.04
CA MET A 66 5.25 -21.39 11.53
C MET A 66 4.98 -20.17 10.65
N LEU A 67 6.03 -19.50 10.15
CA LEU A 67 5.89 -18.40 9.19
C LEU A 67 5.23 -18.87 7.89
N ASN A 68 5.66 -20.01 7.36
CA ASN A 68 5.03 -20.65 6.20
C ASN A 68 3.56 -20.99 6.46
N LYS A 69 3.24 -21.59 7.61
CA LYS A 69 1.85 -21.93 7.97
C LYS A 69 0.93 -20.73 8.10
N PHE A 70 1.45 -19.57 8.47
CA PHE A 70 0.64 -18.34 8.57
C PHE A 70 0.58 -17.60 7.23
N HIS A 71 1.69 -17.48 6.53
CA HIS A 71 1.76 -16.73 5.28
C HIS A 71 1.17 -17.52 4.11
N ASP A 72 1.67 -18.73 3.84
CA ASP A 72 1.38 -19.51 2.62
C ASP A 72 0.11 -20.36 2.73
N ASN A 73 -0.70 -20.14 3.77
CA ASN A 73 -1.93 -20.89 3.96
C ASN A 73 -2.94 -20.53 2.87
N VAL A 74 -3.46 -21.56 2.18
CA VAL A 74 -4.46 -21.42 1.12
C VAL A 74 -5.73 -20.70 1.61
N VAL A 75 -6.10 -20.88 2.87
CA VAL A 75 -7.30 -20.28 3.47
C VAL A 75 -7.10 -18.80 3.80
N PHE A 76 -5.90 -18.40 4.23
CA PHE A 76 -5.63 -17.03 4.67
C PHE A 76 -5.06 -16.13 3.56
N GLY A 77 -4.70 -16.70 2.41
CA GLY A 77 -4.34 -15.97 1.20
C GLY A 77 -3.17 -15.01 1.39
N HIS A 78 -1.95 -15.55 1.56
CA HIS A 78 -0.70 -14.76 1.62
C HIS A 78 -0.82 -13.49 2.47
N LEU A 79 -0.93 -13.69 3.79
CA LEU A 79 -1.12 -12.59 4.75
C LEU A 79 -0.08 -11.48 4.53
N SER A 80 -0.56 -10.23 4.50
CA SER A 80 0.31 -9.06 4.45
C SER A 80 1.26 -9.01 5.66
N GLU A 81 2.40 -8.33 5.52
CA GLU A 81 3.39 -8.20 6.59
C GLU A 81 2.76 -7.70 7.90
N GLY A 82 1.89 -6.68 7.84
CA GLY A 82 1.19 -6.17 9.02
C GLY A 82 0.33 -7.23 9.72
N ARG A 83 -0.39 -8.06 8.96
CA ARG A 83 -1.20 -9.16 9.50
C ARG A 83 -0.34 -10.30 10.06
N MET A 84 0.78 -10.60 9.40
CA MET A 84 1.77 -11.55 9.88
C MET A 84 2.35 -11.10 11.22
N LEU A 85 2.72 -9.82 11.34
CA LEU A 85 3.25 -9.25 12.57
C LEU A 85 2.24 -9.36 13.73
N GLU A 86 0.97 -9.05 13.47
CA GLU A 86 -0.12 -9.21 14.44
C GLU A 86 -0.25 -10.67 14.89
N ARG A 87 -0.33 -11.60 13.93
CA ARG A 87 -0.53 -13.02 14.23
C ARG A 87 0.63 -13.63 15.02
N VAL A 88 1.87 -13.40 14.57
CA VAL A 88 3.06 -13.90 15.26
C VAL A 88 3.15 -13.31 16.68
N ASN A 89 2.84 -12.03 16.87
CA ASN A 89 2.89 -11.36 18.17
C ASN A 89 1.94 -11.98 19.22
N THR A 90 0.82 -12.58 18.76
CA THR A 90 -0.19 -13.22 19.61
C THR A 90 0.16 -14.66 20.01
N CYS A 91 0.96 -15.37 19.21
CA CYS A 91 1.22 -16.80 19.44
C CYS A 91 2.65 -17.08 19.91
N PHE A 92 3.63 -16.31 19.42
CA PHE A 92 5.03 -16.67 19.49
C PHE A 92 5.94 -15.50 19.87
N TRP A 93 7.14 -15.84 20.33
CA TRP A 93 8.22 -14.89 20.56
C TRP A 93 9.58 -15.51 20.26
N TRP A 94 10.46 -14.71 19.67
CA TRP A 94 11.90 -14.98 19.59
C TRP A 94 12.68 -13.68 19.35
N PRO A 95 14.01 -13.65 19.56
CA PRO A 95 14.82 -12.49 19.21
C PRO A 95 14.65 -12.10 17.73
N ASN A 96 14.43 -10.82 17.46
CA ASN A 96 14.27 -10.27 16.10
C ASN A 96 13.09 -10.83 15.29
N TRP A 97 12.07 -11.41 15.94
CA TRP A 97 10.91 -12.00 15.24
C TRP A 97 10.22 -11.07 14.23
N ARG A 98 10.20 -9.76 14.49
CA ARG A 98 9.64 -8.77 13.56
C ARG A 98 10.44 -8.69 12.26
N LYS A 99 11.77 -8.73 12.35
CA LYS A 99 12.68 -8.70 11.20
C LYS A 99 12.50 -9.96 10.38
N ASP A 100 12.48 -11.11 11.04
CA ASP A 100 12.30 -12.41 10.36
C ASP A 100 10.94 -12.47 9.63
N VAL A 101 9.87 -11.94 10.22
CA VAL A 101 8.56 -11.82 9.55
C VAL A 101 8.63 -10.93 8.30
N ALA A 102 9.27 -9.77 8.40
CA ALA A 102 9.42 -8.85 7.28
C ALA A 102 10.23 -9.48 6.14
N GLU A 103 11.36 -10.11 6.46
CA GLU A 103 12.22 -10.81 5.50
C GLU A 103 11.49 -11.98 4.83
N TYR A 104 10.69 -12.74 5.58
CA TYR A 104 9.87 -13.82 5.03
C TYR A 104 8.83 -13.29 4.02
N CYS A 105 8.14 -12.20 4.34
CA CYS A 105 7.16 -11.60 3.44
C CYS A 105 7.82 -11.00 2.18
N GLN A 106 9.02 -10.44 2.32
CA GLN A 106 9.79 -9.87 1.20
C GLN A 106 10.31 -10.93 0.23
N THR A 107 10.62 -12.13 0.72
CA THR A 107 11.11 -13.25 -0.10
C THR A 107 10.00 -14.03 -0.80
N CYS A 108 8.72 -13.76 -0.50
CA CYS A 108 7.60 -14.44 -1.15
C CYS A 108 7.38 -13.96 -2.60
N ASP A 109 7.77 -14.79 -3.58
CA ASP A 109 7.65 -14.51 -5.01
C ASP A 109 6.23 -14.13 -5.45
N ARG A 110 5.21 -14.84 -4.97
CA ARG A 110 3.81 -14.55 -5.30
C ARG A 110 3.37 -13.17 -4.80
N CYS A 111 3.74 -12.82 -3.56
CA CYS A 111 3.47 -11.50 -3.01
C CYS A 111 4.21 -10.42 -3.78
N GLN A 112 5.48 -10.61 -4.13
CA GLN A 112 6.25 -9.61 -4.87
C GLN A 112 5.71 -9.39 -6.29
N LYS A 113 5.20 -10.44 -6.95
CA LYS A 113 4.58 -10.32 -8.29
C LYS A 113 3.21 -9.66 -8.27
N LEU A 114 2.40 -9.93 -7.25
CA LEU A 114 1.03 -9.42 -7.15
C LEU A 114 0.97 -8.02 -6.52
N ASN A 115 1.80 -7.76 -5.50
CA ASN A 115 1.88 -6.45 -4.87
C ASN A 115 2.74 -5.54 -5.74
N ARG A 116 2.10 -4.86 -6.70
CA ARG A 116 2.70 -3.68 -7.32
C ARG A 116 3.02 -2.70 -6.19
N ALA A 117 4.28 -2.31 -6.05
CA ALA A 117 4.71 -1.34 -5.05
C ALA A 117 3.82 -0.09 -5.12
N THR A 118 2.93 0.09 -4.15
CA THR A 118 2.07 1.28 -4.02
C THR A 118 2.89 2.52 -3.62
N GLY A 119 4.19 2.36 -3.41
CA GLY A 119 5.14 3.39 -3.02
C GLY A 119 5.67 4.24 -4.17
N LYS A 120 4.93 4.45 -5.27
CA LYS A 120 5.17 5.69 -6.03
C LYS A 120 4.87 6.81 -5.04
N LYS A 121 5.92 7.50 -4.57
CA LYS A 121 5.81 8.78 -3.86
C LYS A 121 4.65 9.50 -4.51
N PHE A 122 3.62 9.90 -3.76
CA PHE A 122 2.61 10.82 -4.26
C PHE A 122 3.39 11.92 -4.96
N LYS A 123 3.37 11.92 -6.30
CA LYS A 123 4.01 12.98 -7.07
C LYS A 123 3.30 14.22 -6.56
N MET A 124 4.07 15.18 -6.04
CA MET A 124 3.50 16.43 -5.55
C MET A 124 2.57 16.93 -6.65
N MET A 125 1.27 16.99 -6.35
CA MET A 125 0.28 17.39 -7.34
C MET A 125 0.73 18.74 -7.89
N ILE A 126 0.95 18.80 -9.20
CA ILE A 126 1.34 20.05 -9.84
C ILE A 126 0.12 20.96 -9.70
N LYS A 127 0.26 22.02 -8.92
CA LYS A 127 -0.79 23.03 -8.82
C LYS A 127 -0.81 23.82 -10.13
N ILE A 128 -1.94 23.78 -10.82
CA ILE A 128 -2.21 24.66 -11.96
C ILE A 128 -2.29 26.10 -11.42
N GLN A 129 -1.56 27.03 -12.03
CA GLN A 129 -1.55 28.45 -11.63
C GLN A 129 -2.93 29.08 -11.71
N GLU A 130 -3.35 29.82 -10.69
CA GLU A 130 -4.67 30.48 -10.69
C GLU A 130 -4.78 31.48 -11.84
N PRO A 131 -5.88 31.44 -12.63
CA PRO A 131 -6.08 32.40 -13.71
C PRO A 131 -6.31 33.79 -13.13
N LYS A 132 -5.85 34.83 -13.85
CA LYS A 132 -6.01 36.24 -13.47
C LYS A 132 -7.23 36.89 -14.14
N SER A 133 -7.71 36.29 -15.23
CA SER A 133 -8.83 36.78 -16.02
C SER A 133 -9.76 35.65 -16.50
N PRO A 134 -11.04 35.95 -16.81
CA PRO A 134 -11.95 34.99 -17.41
C PRO A 134 -11.37 34.38 -18.69
N TRP A 135 -11.53 33.07 -18.88
CA TRP A 135 -11.12 32.34 -20.09
C TRP A 135 -9.62 32.22 -20.33
N GLU A 136 -8.78 32.66 -19.39
CA GLU A 136 -7.33 32.52 -19.46
C GLU A 136 -6.89 31.04 -19.36
N ILE A 137 -7.54 30.27 -18.49
CA ILE A 137 -7.28 28.85 -18.31
C ILE A 137 -8.60 28.11 -18.42
N VAL A 138 -8.71 27.24 -19.42
CA VAL A 138 -9.89 26.43 -19.68
C VAL A 138 -9.56 24.96 -19.51
N HIS A 139 -10.41 24.25 -18.78
CA HIS A 139 -10.41 22.80 -18.77
C HIS A 139 -11.29 22.29 -19.91
N MET A 140 -10.76 21.37 -20.69
CA MET A 140 -11.46 20.73 -21.80
C MET A 140 -11.61 19.24 -21.49
N ASP A 141 -12.79 18.69 -21.75
CA ASP A 141 -13.11 17.29 -21.47
C ASP A 141 -14.20 16.79 -22.43
N TRP A 142 -14.16 15.51 -22.77
CA TRP A 142 -15.14 14.87 -23.65
C TRP A 142 -16.14 14.04 -22.87
N VAL A 143 -17.42 14.35 -23.04
CA VAL A 143 -18.50 13.47 -22.59
C VAL A 143 -19.02 12.71 -23.79
N THR A 144 -18.64 11.44 -23.91
CA THR A 144 -18.96 10.58 -25.06
C THR A 144 -19.97 9.48 -24.70
N ASP A 145 -20.33 8.67 -25.70
CA ASP A 145 -21.25 7.52 -25.56
C ASP A 145 -22.65 7.89 -25.03
N LEU A 146 -23.12 9.09 -25.40
CA LEU A 146 -24.47 9.53 -25.10
C LEU A 146 -25.47 9.00 -26.13
N PRO A 147 -26.73 8.77 -25.75
CA PRO A 147 -27.80 8.51 -26.71
C PRO A 147 -27.89 9.67 -27.72
N PRO A 148 -27.93 9.39 -29.04
CA PRO A 148 -28.04 10.43 -30.06
C PRO A 148 -29.27 11.32 -29.83
N GLY A 149 -29.08 12.64 -29.87
CA GLY A 149 -30.15 13.59 -29.54
C GLY A 149 -30.01 14.97 -30.20
N GLY A 150 -31.13 15.69 -30.22
CA GLY A 150 -31.26 17.02 -30.84
C GLY A 150 -31.30 16.99 -32.37
N ASP A 151 -31.40 18.17 -32.98
CA ASP A 151 -31.57 18.32 -34.44
C ASP A 151 -30.38 17.77 -35.26
N GLY A 152 -29.20 17.70 -34.64
CA GLY A 152 -27.98 17.14 -35.25
C GLY A 152 -27.70 15.67 -34.92
N SER A 153 -28.57 15.01 -34.13
CA SER A 153 -28.37 13.63 -33.67
C SER A 153 -27.00 13.39 -33.01
N PHE A 154 -26.52 14.36 -32.24
CA PHE A 154 -25.20 14.34 -31.59
C PHE A 154 -25.15 13.30 -30.48
N ASN A 155 -24.00 12.63 -30.34
CA ASN A 155 -23.76 11.58 -29.35
C ASN A 155 -22.63 11.90 -28.35
N ALA A 156 -22.10 13.13 -28.39
CA ALA A 156 -21.07 13.60 -27.48
C ALA A 156 -21.21 15.11 -27.19
N PHE A 157 -20.55 15.56 -26.13
CA PHE A 157 -20.28 16.96 -25.86
C PHE A 157 -18.79 17.19 -25.63
N LEU A 158 -18.25 18.23 -26.26
CA LEU A 158 -17.01 18.86 -25.82
C LEU A 158 -17.35 19.88 -24.72
N VAL A 159 -16.82 19.64 -23.53
CA VAL A 159 -17.08 20.45 -22.35
C VAL A 159 -15.89 21.38 -22.11
N LEU A 160 -16.18 22.68 -22.04
CA LEU A 160 -15.17 23.70 -21.73
C LEU A 160 -15.54 24.39 -20.43
N VAL A 161 -14.67 24.30 -19.42
CA VAL A 161 -14.87 24.91 -18.11
C VAL A 161 -13.85 26.02 -17.89
N ASP A 162 -14.33 27.26 -17.78
CA ASP A 162 -13.48 28.39 -17.38
C ASP A 162 -13.06 28.23 -15.91
N ARG A 163 -11.75 28.17 -15.68
CA ARG A 163 -11.20 28.01 -14.34
C ARG A 163 -11.39 29.26 -13.48
N TYR A 164 -11.53 30.45 -14.08
CA TYR A 164 -11.72 31.70 -13.34
C TYR A 164 -13.17 31.83 -12.85
N ARG A 165 -14.15 31.85 -13.77
CA ARG A 165 -15.57 32.03 -13.43
C ARG A 165 -16.28 30.76 -12.97
N LYS A 166 -15.67 29.59 -13.16
CA LYS A 166 -16.32 28.28 -12.95
C LYS A 166 -17.55 28.09 -13.85
N THR A 167 -17.58 28.77 -15.00
CA THR A 167 -18.65 28.65 -15.99
C THR A 167 -18.31 27.57 -17.01
N THR A 168 -19.33 26.86 -17.48
CA THR A 168 -19.18 25.75 -18.41
C THR A 168 -19.89 26.03 -19.72
N MET A 169 -19.26 25.67 -20.83
CA MET A 169 -19.89 25.57 -22.15
C MET A 169 -19.94 24.11 -22.58
N PHE A 170 -21.06 23.72 -23.17
CA PHE A 170 -21.28 22.41 -23.75
C PHE A 170 -21.43 22.58 -25.26
N LEU A 171 -20.50 22.01 -26.02
CA LEU A 171 -20.55 22.03 -27.47
C LEU A 171 -21.01 20.66 -27.95
N PRO A 172 -22.22 20.53 -28.53
CA PRO A 172 -22.69 19.27 -29.07
C PRO A 172 -21.90 18.90 -30.32
N CYS A 173 -21.46 17.65 -30.37
CA CYS A 173 -20.55 17.08 -31.36
C CYS A 173 -20.74 15.56 -31.47
N ASN A 174 -20.02 14.91 -32.37
CA ASN A 174 -19.98 13.45 -32.43
C ASN A 174 -18.66 12.91 -31.88
N LYS A 175 -18.72 11.72 -31.29
CA LYS A 175 -17.55 11.00 -30.79
C LYS A 175 -16.51 10.73 -31.89
N ASP A 176 -16.96 10.63 -33.15
CA ASP A 176 -16.13 10.32 -34.31
C ASP A 176 -15.73 11.59 -35.09
N ASP A 177 -16.02 12.79 -34.56
CA ASP A 177 -15.57 14.04 -35.18
C ASP A 177 -14.04 14.07 -35.22
N THR A 178 -13.49 14.50 -36.35
CA THR A 178 -12.04 14.63 -36.54
C THR A 178 -11.47 15.81 -35.76
N ASP A 179 -10.16 15.82 -35.52
CA ASP A 179 -9.47 16.95 -34.86
C ASP A 179 -9.72 18.28 -35.58
N LEU A 180 -9.82 18.25 -36.92
CA LEU A 180 -10.09 19.43 -37.73
C LEU A 180 -11.52 19.94 -37.51
N GLU A 181 -12.51 19.06 -37.51
CA GLU A 181 -13.91 19.41 -37.24
C GLU A 181 -14.07 19.99 -35.83
N THR A 182 -13.38 19.37 -34.86
CA THR A 182 -13.31 19.86 -33.48
C THR A 182 -12.70 21.25 -33.40
N ALA A 183 -11.55 21.48 -34.06
CA ALA A 183 -10.88 22.77 -34.08
C ALA A 183 -11.76 23.87 -34.72
N ILE A 184 -12.43 23.56 -35.83
CA ILE A 184 -13.37 24.47 -36.50
C ILE A 184 -14.56 24.78 -35.58
N MET A 185 -15.10 23.77 -34.88
CA MET A 185 -16.18 23.96 -33.92
C MET A 185 -15.76 24.88 -32.78
N ILE A 186 -14.61 24.66 -32.15
CA ILE A 186 -14.08 25.53 -31.09
C ILE A 186 -13.88 26.94 -31.61
N TRP A 187 -13.29 27.10 -32.80
CA TRP A 187 -13.09 28.41 -33.40
C TRP A 187 -14.40 29.16 -33.56
N ASN A 188 -15.37 28.54 -34.24
CA ASN A 188 -16.64 29.17 -34.61
C ASN A 188 -17.62 29.33 -33.45
N ARG A 189 -17.53 28.52 -32.39
CA ARG A 189 -18.50 28.56 -31.28
C ARG A 189 -17.94 29.16 -29.99
N VAL A 190 -16.62 29.25 -29.87
CA VAL A 190 -15.96 29.71 -28.64
C VAL A 190 -15.08 30.92 -28.93
N ILE A 191 -14.06 30.75 -29.77
CA ILE A 191 -13.00 31.76 -29.94
C ILE A 191 -13.57 33.07 -30.49
N ILE A 192 -14.50 33.02 -31.45
CA ILE A 192 -15.10 34.24 -32.01
C ILE A 192 -15.92 35.06 -30.98
N HIS A 193 -16.41 34.43 -29.91
CA HIS A 193 -17.27 35.07 -28.91
C HIS A 193 -16.51 35.48 -27.66
N ILE A 194 -15.49 34.70 -27.28
CA ILE A 194 -14.77 34.83 -26.02
C ILE A 194 -13.38 35.44 -26.22
N GLY A 195 -12.77 35.26 -27.39
CA GLY A 195 -11.37 35.56 -27.65
C GLY A 195 -10.49 34.30 -27.60
N LEU A 196 -9.18 34.51 -27.74
CA LEU A 196 -8.21 33.42 -27.71
C LEU A 196 -8.03 32.89 -26.28
N LEU A 197 -8.02 31.56 -26.17
CA LEU A 197 -7.73 30.86 -24.92
C LEU A 197 -6.21 30.78 -24.74
N GLU A 198 -5.68 31.23 -23.60
CA GLU A 198 -4.23 31.22 -23.37
C GLU A 198 -3.72 29.82 -22.99
N ASN A 199 -4.47 29.10 -22.16
CA ASN A 199 -4.12 27.74 -21.74
C ASN A 199 -5.34 26.82 -21.78
N ILE A 200 -5.19 25.70 -22.49
CA ILE A 200 -6.17 24.61 -22.51
C ILE A 200 -5.56 23.41 -21.77
N ILE A 201 -6.28 22.90 -20.78
CA ILE A 201 -5.89 21.72 -20.00
C ILE A 201 -6.89 20.62 -20.32
N SER A 202 -6.42 19.56 -20.94
CA SER A 202 -7.20 18.35 -21.17
C SER A 202 -6.54 17.13 -20.55
N ASP A 203 -7.31 16.07 -20.36
CA ASP A 203 -6.73 14.73 -20.32
C ASP A 203 -6.20 14.35 -21.70
N GLY A 204 -5.19 13.47 -21.73
CA GLY A 204 -4.51 13.06 -22.96
C GLY A 204 -5.34 12.07 -23.77
N ASP A 205 -6.61 12.38 -24.00
CA ASP A 205 -7.50 11.57 -24.79
C ASP A 205 -7.04 11.54 -26.26
N PRO A 206 -7.16 10.40 -26.96
CA PRO A 206 -6.67 10.25 -28.34
C PRO A 206 -7.27 11.26 -29.33
N GLN A 207 -8.45 11.81 -29.03
CA GLN A 207 -9.13 12.82 -29.85
C GLN A 207 -8.47 14.22 -29.77
N LEU A 208 -7.42 14.36 -28.95
CA LEU A 208 -6.72 15.61 -28.69
C LEU A 208 -5.20 15.50 -28.87
N THR A 209 -4.70 14.35 -29.34
CA THR A 209 -3.26 14.06 -29.50
C THR A 209 -2.91 13.68 -30.92
#